data_AF-A0A1F6DFL1-F1
#
_entry.id   AF-A0A1F6DFL1-F1
#
_cell.length_a   1.000
_cell.length_b   1.000
_cell.length_c   1.000
_cell.angle_alpha   90.00
_cell.angle_beta   90.00
_cell.angle_gamma   90.00
#
_symmetry.space_group_name_H-M   'P 1'
#
loop_
_entity.id
_entity.type
_entity.pdbx_description
1 polymer ?
#
loop_
_entity_poly.entity_id
_entity_poly.type
_entity_poly.pdbx_seq_one_letter_code
_entity_poly.pdbx_strand_id
1 'polypeptide(L)'
;MAKGSIKTAIVKTQYGSFKAVFEPEIDMGGYVATAPKVQGAVSWGKNLSHAKEMIAECIEGAIEARVIAEAVKEGNVRFTANASKMPVLA
;
A
#
# COMPACT_ATOMS: atom_id res chain seq x y z
N MET A 1 -0.89 15.05 26.36
CA MET A 1 -1.17 13.98 25.38
C MET A 1 0.13 13.22 25.14
N ALA A 2 0.16 11.90 25.37
CA ALA A 2 1.37 11.11 25.16
C ALA A 2 1.67 11.06 23.66
N LYS A 3 2.82 11.60 23.24
CA LYS A 3 3.35 11.44 21.88
C LYS A 3 3.55 9.94 21.68
N GLY A 4 2.67 9.28 20.93
CA GLY A 4 2.89 7.89 20.57
C GLY A 4 4.22 7.78 19.81
N SER A 5 5.03 6.78 20.12
CA SER A 5 6.33 6.61 19.49
C SER A 5 6.16 6.04 18.09
N ILE A 6 6.92 6.59 17.14
CA ILE A 6 7.08 6.00 15.80
C ILE A 6 7.68 4.61 15.96
N LYS A 7 7.08 3.62 15.32
CA LYS A 7 7.55 2.23 15.33
C LYS A 7 7.96 1.81 13.93
N THR A 8 8.88 0.87 13.85
CA THR A 8 9.22 0.22 12.57
C THR A 8 9.16 -1.28 12.73
N ALA A 9 8.68 -1.97 11.70
CA ALA A 9 8.69 -3.43 11.65
C ALA A 9 8.95 -3.93 10.23
N ILE A 10 9.43 -5.17 10.14
CA ILE A 10 9.44 -5.89 8.87
C ILE A 10 8.07 -6.54 8.69
N VAL A 11 7.42 -6.23 7.57
CA VAL A 11 6.14 -6.78 7.14
C VAL A 11 6.42 -7.78 6.04
N LYS A 12 5.91 -9.00 6.20
CA LYS A 12 6.00 -10.06 5.19
C LYS A 12 4.79 -9.99 4.29
N THR A 13 5.03 -10.12 3.00
CA THR A 13 4.02 -10.15 1.92
C THR A 13 4.31 -11.34 1.02
N GLN A 14 3.41 -11.60 0.08
CA GLN A 14 3.60 -12.59 -0.99
C GLN A 14 4.81 -12.28 -1.88
N TYR A 15 5.21 -11.00 -1.98
CA TYR A 15 6.30 -10.52 -2.83
C TYR A 15 7.61 -10.25 -2.07
N GLY A 16 7.70 -10.69 -0.81
CA GLY A 16 8.89 -10.55 0.03
C GLY A 16 8.67 -9.76 1.30
N SER A 17 9.76 -9.29 1.91
CA SER A 17 9.75 -8.59 3.19
C SER A 17 10.08 -7.11 3.02
N PHE A 18 9.24 -6.24 3.59
CA PHE A 18 9.35 -4.80 3.46
C PHE A 18 9.43 -4.13 4.83
N LYS A 19 10.28 -3.11 4.96
CA LYS A 19 10.31 -2.27 6.16
C LYS A 19 9.13 -1.30 6.12
N ALA A 20 8.27 -1.37 7.12
CA ALA A 20 7.17 -0.43 7.32
C ALA A 20 7.42 0.46 8.55
N VAL A 21 6.94 1.70 8.45
CA VAL A 21 6.92 2.72 9.51
C VAL A 21 5.47 2.86 9.98
N PHE A 22 5.28 2.94 11.29
CA PHE A 22 3.98 3.05 11.93
C PHE A 22 3.98 4.29 12.84
N GLU A 23 3.17 5.26 12.47
CA GLU A 23 3.03 6.53 13.15
C GLU A 23 1.65 6.59 13.82
N PRO A 24 1.55 6.89 15.11
CA PRO A 24 0.25 7.04 15.75
C PRO A 24 -0.54 8.18 15.10
N GLU A 25 -1.80 7.90 14.74
CA GLU A 25 -2.72 8.90 14.21
C GLU A 25 -3.46 9.55 15.38
N ILE A 26 -3.30 10.87 15.55
CA ILE A 26 -3.79 11.61 16.72
C ILE A 26 -5.28 11.92 16.56
N ASP A 27 -5.72 12.22 15.35
CA ASP A 27 -7.07 12.74 15.11
C ASP A 27 -8.11 11.62 15.05
N MET A 28 -7.76 10.48 14.43
CA MET A 28 -8.65 9.32 14.29
C MET A 28 -8.32 8.17 15.26
N GLY A 29 -7.20 8.27 15.98
CA GLY A 29 -6.63 7.14 16.70
C GLY A 29 -6.02 6.08 15.77
N GLY A 30 -5.40 5.07 16.36
CA GLY A 30 -4.73 4.01 15.60
C GLY A 30 -3.35 4.41 15.07
N TYR A 31 -2.96 3.85 13.93
CA TYR A 31 -1.64 4.05 13.33
C TYR A 31 -1.76 4.22 11.81
N VAL A 32 -1.16 5.28 11.28
CA VAL A 32 -0.77 5.36 9.87
C VAL A 32 0.41 4.42 9.66
N ALA A 33 0.35 3.62 8.61
CA ALA A 33 1.41 2.72 8.20
C ALA A 33 1.92 3.11 6.81
N THR A 34 3.23 3.10 6.61
CA THR A 34 3.86 3.45 5.34
C THR A 34 4.99 2.49 5.03
N ALA A 35 5.13 2.07 3.77
CA ALA A 35 6.25 1.27 3.29
C ALA A 35 7.11 2.11 2.33
N PRO A 36 8.16 2.81 2.80
CA PRO A 36 8.85 3.85 2.02
C PRO A 36 9.49 3.39 0.71
N LYS A 37 9.75 2.08 0.58
CA LYS A 37 10.33 1.48 -0.64
C LYS A 37 9.28 1.05 -1.66
N VAL A 38 8.01 1.19 -1.35
CA VAL A 38 6.89 0.86 -2.25
C VAL A 38 6.08 2.14 -2.45
N GLN A 39 6.21 2.74 -3.63
CA GLN A 39 5.59 4.03 -3.93
C GLN A 39 4.07 3.93 -3.79
N GLY A 40 3.48 4.88 -3.05
CA GLY A 40 2.04 4.92 -2.81
C GLY A 40 1.52 3.95 -1.76
N ALA A 41 2.37 3.10 -1.15
CA ALA A 41 1.96 2.19 -0.09
C ALA A 41 1.83 2.92 1.26
N VAL A 42 0.64 3.48 1.47
CA VAL A 42 0.20 4.14 2.71
C VAL A 42 -1.15 3.57 3.09
N SER A 43 -1.29 3.18 4.36
CA SER A 43 -2.54 2.64 4.89
C SER A 43 -2.73 3.07 6.35
N TRP A 44 -3.83 2.66 6.97
CA TRP A 44 -4.15 2.96 8.37
C TRP A 44 -4.75 1.74 9.05
N GLY A 45 -4.52 1.60 10.36
CA GLY A 45 -5.21 0.61 11.17
C GLY A 45 -5.49 1.09 12.60
N LYS A 46 -6.70 0.75 13.09
CA LYS A 46 -7.17 1.00 14.46
C LYS A 46 -6.20 0.63 15.61
N ASN A 47 -5.27 -0.29 15.37
CA ASN A 47 -4.19 -0.65 16.29
C ASN A 47 -2.97 -1.15 15.50
N LEU A 48 -1.85 -1.41 16.17
CA LEU A 48 -0.60 -1.79 15.51
C LEU A 48 -0.69 -3.13 14.76
N SER A 49 -1.48 -4.10 15.22
CA SER A 49 -1.67 -5.38 14.51
C SER A 49 -2.43 -5.17 13.22
N HIS A 50 -3.56 -4.47 13.31
CA HIS A 50 -4.38 -4.16 12.15
C HIS A 50 -3.61 -3.30 11.13
N ALA A 51 -2.82 -2.32 11.59
CA ALA A 51 -2.01 -1.50 10.69
C ALA A 51 -0.95 -2.33 9.94
N LYS A 52 -0.41 -3.40 10.54
CA LYS A 52 0.52 -4.33 9.87
C LYS A 52 -0.17 -5.17 8.79
N GLU A 53 -1.39 -5.63 9.06
CA GLU A 53 -2.22 -6.34 8.08
C GLU A 53 -2.54 -5.42 6.90
N MET A 54 -3.03 -4.22 7.18
CA MET A 54 -3.44 -3.24 6.18
C MET A 54 -2.29 -2.73 5.30
N ILE A 55 -1.09 -2.55 5.85
CA ILE A 55 0.06 -2.16 5.03
C ILE A 55 0.60 -3.34 4.20
N ALA A 56 0.45 -4.58 4.65
CA ALA A 56 0.83 -5.75 3.85
C ALA A 56 -0.03 -5.83 2.58
N GLU A 57 -1.35 -5.73 2.73
CA GLU A 57 -2.30 -5.71 1.60
C GLU A 57 -2.02 -4.53 0.66
N CYS A 58 -1.75 -3.35 1.21
CA CYS A 58 -1.45 -2.15 0.42
C CYS A 58 -0.14 -2.30 -0.40
N ILE A 59 0.90 -2.92 0.17
CA ILE A 59 2.14 -3.23 -0.55
C ILE A 59 1.86 -4.18 -1.72
N GLU A 60 1.11 -5.25 -1.47
CA GLU A 60 0.77 -6.25 -2.49
C GLU A 60 -0.02 -5.62 -3.64
N GLY A 61 -1.09 -4.87 -3.31
CA GLY A 61 -1.89 -4.16 -4.30
C GLY A 61 -1.11 -3.12 -5.11
N ALA A 62 -0.16 -2.40 -4.49
CA ALA A 62 0.67 -1.43 -5.20
C ALA A 62 1.63 -2.10 -6.21
N ILE A 63 2.22 -3.26 -5.85
CA ILE A 63 3.09 -4.03 -6.74
C ILE A 63 2.27 -4.59 -7.91
N GLU A 64 1.12 -5.20 -7.63
CA GLU A 64 0.22 -5.79 -8.62
C GLU A 64 -0.30 -4.74 -9.60
N ALA A 65 -0.76 -3.59 -9.09
CA ALA A 65 -1.23 -2.49 -9.92
C ALA A 65 -0.15 -1.99 -10.89
N ARG A 66 1.11 -1.92 -10.43
CA ARG A 66 2.24 -1.53 -11.29
C ARG A 66 2.48 -2.55 -12.39
N VAL A 67 2.50 -3.84 -12.07
CA VAL A 67 2.69 -4.92 -13.06
C VAL A 67 1.57 -4.90 -14.11
N ILE A 68 0.32 -4.69 -13.69
CA ILE A 68 -0.82 -4.57 -14.61
C ILE A 68 -0.65 -3.33 -15.50
N ALA A 69 -0.28 -2.18 -14.95
CA ALA A 69 -0.08 -0.96 -15.72
C ALA A 69 1.04 -1.10 -16.77
N GLU A 70 2.15 -1.75 -16.42
CA GLU A 70 3.25 -2.08 -17.33
C GLU A 70 2.78 -3.02 -18.45
N ALA A 71 2.06 -4.10 -18.10
CA ALA A 71 1.54 -5.04 -19.10
C ALA A 71 0.50 -4.40 -20.05
N VAL A 72 -0.29 -3.43 -19.57
CA VAL A 72 -1.19 -2.63 -20.42
C VAL A 72 -0.39 -1.76 -21.39
N LYS A 73 0.66 -1.11 -20.90
CA LYS A 73 1.53 -0.26 -21.72
C LYS A 73 2.26 -1.04 -22.82
N GLU A 74 2.66 -2.28 -22.52
CA GLU A 74 3.28 -3.20 -23.49
C GLU A 74 2.28 -3.85 -24.45
N GLY A 75 0.96 -3.69 -24.21
CA GLY A 75 -0.10 -4.30 -25.02
C GLY A 75 -0.34 -5.79 -24.73
N ASN A 76 0.27 -6.33 -23.67
CA ASN A 76 0.12 -7.73 -23.24
C ASN A 76 -1.25 -8.00 -22.62
N VAL A 77 -1.84 -7.00 -21.96
CA VAL A 77 -3.18 -7.05 -21.40
C VAL A 77 -3.96 -5.79 -21.74
N ARG A 78 -5.29 -5.88 -21.69
CA ARG A 78 -6.18 -4.73 -21.88
C ARG A 78 -7.26 -4.76 -20.80
N PHE A 79 -7.66 -3.59 -20.31
CA PHE A 79 -8.83 -3.50 -19.45
C PHE A 79 -10.10 -3.79 -20.27
N THR A 80 -10.77 -4.91 -19.99
CA THR A 80 -12.06 -5.26 -20.59
C THR A 80 -13.18 -5.02 -19.59
N ALA A 81 -13.37 -3.78 -19.18
CA ALA A 81 -14.73 -3.35 -18.84
C ALA A 81 -15.38 -2.92 -20.16
N ASN A 82 -16.70 -2.80 -20.21
CA ASN A 82 -17.35 -1.94 -21.22
C ASN A 82 -16.96 -0.45 -21.04
N ALA A 83 -15.70 -0.16 -20.71
CA ALA A 83 -15.14 1.15 -20.51
C ALA A 83 -15.05 1.83 -21.88
N SER A 84 -15.86 2.87 -22.05
CA SER A 84 -15.91 3.68 -23.27
C SER A 84 -14.59 4.39 -23.58
N LYS A 85 -13.65 4.44 -22.63
CA LYS A 85 -12.32 5.04 -22.78
C LYS A 85 -11.28 4.25 -22.00
N MET A 86 -10.12 4.00 -22.62
CA MET A 86 -8.93 3.54 -21.89
C MET A 86 -8.51 4.63 -20.89
N PRO A 87 -8.13 4.26 -19.65
CA PRO A 87 -7.46 5.20 -18.77
C PRO A 87 -6.12 5.60 -19.42
N VAL A 88 -5.91 6.91 -19.56
CA VAL A 88 -4.59 7.43 -19.95
C VAL A 88 -3.69 7.24 -18.74
N LEU A 89 -2.74 6.32 -18.85
CA LEU A 89 -1.69 6.15 -17.86
C LEU A 89 -0.68 7.29 -18.07
N ALA A 90 -0.72 8.28 -17.17
CA ALA A 90 0.20 9.43 -17.16
C ALA A 90 1.61 9.02 -16.74
#